data_AF-A0A382X1Z7-F1
#
_entry.id   AF-A0A382X1Z7-F1
#
_cell.length_a   1.000
_cell.length_b   1.000
_cell.length_c   1.000
_cell.angle_alpha   90.00
_cell.angle_beta   90.00
_cell.angle_gamma   90.00
#
_symmetry.space_group_name_H-M   'P 1'
#
loop_
_entity.id
_entity.type
_entity.pdbx_description
1 polymer ?
#
loop_
_entity_poly.entity_id
_entity_poly.type
_entity_poly.pdbx_seq_one_letter_code
_entity_poly.pdbx_strand_id
1 'polypeptide(L)'
;MKLLNVFAMFFMLVFIASCGSDPEVDAVVEKMSSEEDWSKSDTKCYVKAIKKGLSDEQWDQFLIMGDFKESETAADDSLENMGAQFAMLPVLMASAVKCGIPLE
;
A
#
# COMPACT_ATOMS: atom_id res chain seq x y z
N MET A 1 -12.26 17.38 -33.65
CA MET A 1 -13.16 16.90 -32.57
C MET A 1 -12.69 15.54 -32.03
N LYS A 2 -11.52 15.47 -31.37
CA LYS A 2 -10.98 14.23 -30.74
C LYS A 2 -10.20 14.48 -29.44
N LEU A 3 -9.68 15.69 -29.23
CA LEU A 3 -8.93 16.07 -28.02
C LEU A 3 -9.81 16.38 -26.79
N LEU A 4 -11.07 16.75 -27.00
CA LEU A 4 -11.99 17.12 -25.90
C LEU A 4 -12.45 15.91 -25.06
N ASN A 5 -12.46 14.70 -25.63
CA ASN A 5 -12.86 13.50 -24.91
C ASN A 5 -11.76 12.95 -23.98
N VAL A 6 -10.49 13.20 -24.29
CA VAL A 6 -9.37 12.72 -23.46
C VAL A 6 -9.25 13.55 -22.18
N PHE A 7 -9.42 14.86 -22.28
CA PHE A 7 -9.36 15.75 -21.12
C PHE A 7 -10.52 15.54 -20.15
N ALA A 8 -11.71 15.21 -20.65
CA ALA A 8 -12.88 14.90 -19.82
C ALA A 8 -12.73 13.58 -19.05
N MET A 9 -12.07 12.58 -19.65
CA MET A 9 -11.78 11.30 -18.98
C MET A 9 -10.73 11.48 -17.87
N PHE A 10 -9.76 12.38 -18.06
CA PHE A 10 -8.78 12.74 -17.04
C PHE A 10 -9.40 13.53 -15.88
N PHE A 11 -10.35 14.43 -16.15
CA PHE A 11 -10.99 15.23 -15.11
C PHE A 11 -12.01 14.43 -14.27
N MET A 12 -12.62 13.38 -14.84
CA MET A 12 -13.45 12.43 -14.07
C MET A 12 -12.63 11.60 -13.07
N LEU A 13 -11.36 11.30 -13.37
CA LEU A 13 -10.44 10.65 -12.43
C LEU A 13 -10.09 11.57 -11.24
N VAL A 14 -10.07 12.88 -11.45
CA VAL A 14 -9.78 13.87 -10.38
C VAL A 14 -10.99 14.06 -9.45
N PHE A 15 -12.22 13.87 -9.91
CA PHE A 15 -13.41 13.95 -9.03
C PHE A 15 -13.58 12.73 -8.10
N ILE A 16 -12.91 11.60 -8.37
CA ILE A 16 -12.81 10.48 -7.42
C ILE A 16 -11.84 10.83 -6.27
N ALA A 17 -10.92 11.80 -6.47
CA ALA A 17 -10.02 12.28 -5.42
C ALA A 17 -10.74 13.07 -4.30
N SER A 18 -12.02 13.43 -4.48
CA SER A 18 -12.82 14.01 -3.40
C SER A 18 -13.32 12.98 -2.38
N CYS A 19 -12.95 11.70 -2.52
CA CYS A 19 -13.18 10.68 -1.51
C CYS A 19 -11.94 10.45 -0.61
N GLY A 20 -11.11 11.49 -0.37
CA GLY A 20 -10.22 11.61 0.80
C GLY A 20 -9.28 10.43 1.10
N SER A 21 -8.99 9.61 0.09
CA SER A 21 -8.30 8.34 0.24
C SER A 21 -7.06 8.41 -0.64
N ASP A 22 -5.93 8.11 -0.03
CA ASP A 22 -4.62 8.14 -0.69
C ASP A 22 -4.63 7.10 -1.82
N PRO A 23 -4.43 7.52 -3.09
CA PRO A 23 -4.55 6.64 -4.25
C PRO A 23 -3.53 5.49 -4.23
N GLU A 24 -2.38 5.67 -3.58
CA GLU A 24 -1.38 4.62 -3.42
C GLU A 24 -1.87 3.58 -2.41
N VAL A 25 -2.42 4.03 -1.28
CA VAL A 25 -3.05 3.15 -0.28
C VAL A 25 -4.20 2.36 -0.90
N ASP A 26 -5.03 3.00 -1.71
CA ASP A 26 -6.14 2.29 -2.37
C ASP A 26 -5.63 1.24 -3.36
N ALA A 27 -4.56 1.51 -4.12
CA ALA A 27 -3.96 0.52 -5.02
C ALA A 27 -3.43 -0.71 -4.26
N VAL A 28 -2.75 -0.49 -3.13
CA VAL A 28 -2.26 -1.57 -2.26
C VAL A 28 -3.44 -2.37 -1.69
N VAL A 29 -4.51 -1.69 -1.26
CA VAL A 29 -5.71 -2.34 -0.73
C VAL A 29 -6.39 -3.20 -1.78
N GLU A 30 -6.55 -2.73 -3.02
CA GLU A 30 -7.12 -3.53 -4.10
C GLU A 30 -6.31 -4.80 -4.33
N LYS A 31 -4.98 -4.68 -4.49
CA LYS A 31 -4.10 -5.83 -4.72
C LYS A 31 -4.15 -6.83 -3.55
N MET A 32 -3.94 -6.38 -2.31
CA MET A 32 -4.00 -7.26 -1.14
C MET A 32 -5.37 -7.93 -0.97
N SER A 33 -6.48 -7.21 -1.20
CA SER A 33 -7.83 -7.80 -1.09
C SER A 33 -8.15 -8.79 -2.20
N SER A 34 -7.35 -8.85 -3.27
CA SER A 34 -7.48 -9.83 -4.34
C SER A 34 -6.62 -11.08 -4.13
N GLU A 35 -5.57 -10.96 -3.32
CA GLU A 35 -4.64 -12.05 -3.01
C GLU A 35 -4.98 -12.74 -1.68
N GLU A 36 -5.47 -11.98 -0.71
CA GLU A 36 -5.86 -12.45 0.63
C GLU A 36 -7.38 -12.60 0.73
N ASP A 37 -7.84 -13.59 1.49
CA ASP A 37 -9.27 -13.81 1.81
C ASP A 37 -9.81 -12.82 2.87
N TRP A 38 -9.16 -11.67 3.04
CA TRP A 38 -9.57 -10.64 3.99
C TRP A 38 -10.65 -9.73 3.42
N SER A 39 -11.52 -9.20 4.29
CA SER A 39 -12.49 -8.22 3.85
C SER A 39 -11.79 -6.93 3.39
N LYS A 40 -12.29 -6.31 2.31
CA LYS A 40 -11.75 -5.04 1.81
C LYS A 40 -11.71 -3.93 2.87
N SER A 41 -12.64 -3.95 3.83
CA SER A 41 -12.62 -3.05 4.99
C SER A 41 -11.44 -3.31 5.93
N ASP A 42 -11.14 -4.56 6.22
CA ASP A 42 -10.05 -4.94 7.12
C ASP A 42 -8.70 -4.70 6.45
N THR A 43 -8.58 -5.04 5.15
CA THR A 43 -7.41 -4.69 4.33
C THR A 43 -7.18 -3.18 4.31
N LYS A 44 -8.25 -2.38 4.13
CA LYS A 44 -8.14 -0.91 4.17
C LYS A 44 -7.73 -0.39 5.53
N CYS A 45 -8.23 -0.98 6.62
CA CYS A 45 -7.77 -0.65 7.97
C CYS A 45 -6.28 -0.95 8.12
N TYR A 46 -5.85 -2.13 7.69
CA TYR A 46 -4.49 -2.62 7.83
C TYR A 46 -3.47 -1.77 7.10
N VAL A 47 -3.68 -1.56 5.80
CA VAL A 47 -2.77 -0.77 4.96
C VAL A 47 -2.68 0.68 5.47
N LYS A 48 -3.81 1.27 5.92
CA LYS A 48 -3.79 2.61 6.54
C LYS A 48 -3.08 2.64 7.89
N ALA A 49 -3.16 1.59 8.68
CA ALA A 49 -2.46 1.49 9.96
C ALA A 49 -0.95 1.36 9.75
N ILE A 50 -0.53 0.59 8.73
CA ILE A 50 0.87 0.47 8.31
C ILE A 50 1.41 1.83 7.85
N LYS A 51 0.76 2.47 6.86
CA LYS A 51 1.22 3.78 6.33
C LYS A 51 1.35 4.84 7.43
N LYS A 52 0.50 4.79 8.46
CA LYS A 52 0.58 5.71 9.61
C LYS A 52 1.67 5.35 10.63
N GLY A 53 2.03 4.07 10.72
CA GLY A 53 3.02 3.59 11.68
C GLY A 53 4.44 3.56 11.14
N LEU A 54 4.62 3.64 9.83
CA LEU A 54 5.90 3.64 9.14
C LEU A 54 6.32 5.06 8.72
N SER A 55 7.63 5.32 8.65
CA SER A 55 8.15 6.47 7.92
C SER A 55 7.89 6.31 6.41
N ASP A 56 8.01 7.39 5.63
CA ASP A 56 7.85 7.30 4.17
C ASP A 56 8.88 6.36 3.53
N GLU A 57 10.11 6.34 4.03
CA GLU A 57 11.16 5.41 3.58
C GLU A 57 10.80 3.95 3.88
N GLN A 58 10.30 3.66 5.08
CA GLN A 58 9.85 2.32 5.46
C GLN A 58 8.61 1.89 4.68
N TRP A 59 7.72 2.82 4.39
CA TRP A 59 6.56 2.57 3.54
C TRP A 59 6.97 2.21 2.11
N ASP A 60 7.92 2.94 1.52
CA ASP A 60 8.45 2.61 0.20
C ASP A 60 9.11 1.22 0.19
N GLN A 61 9.85 0.86 1.25
CA GLN A 61 10.40 -0.49 1.41
C GLN A 61 9.29 -1.55 1.53
N PHE A 62 8.21 -1.27 2.27
CA PHE A 62 7.05 -2.15 2.33
C PHE A 62 6.42 -2.37 0.95
N LEU A 63 6.28 -1.31 0.16
CA LEU A 63 5.75 -1.40 -1.21
C LEU A 63 6.64 -2.27 -2.11
N ILE A 64 7.97 -2.13 -2.00
CA ILE A 64 8.92 -2.93 -2.77
C ILE A 64 8.85 -4.40 -2.35
N MET A 65 8.84 -4.69 -1.04
CA MET A 65 8.81 -6.06 -0.54
C MET A 65 7.51 -6.81 -0.87
N GLY A 66 6.37 -6.10 -0.87
CA GLY A 66 5.08 -6.66 -1.26
C GLY A 66 4.83 -6.65 -2.77
N ASP A 67 5.86 -6.36 -3.58
CA ASP A 67 5.77 -6.30 -5.04
C ASP A 67 4.68 -5.31 -5.52
N PHE A 68 4.42 -4.26 -4.74
CA PHE A 68 3.53 -3.16 -5.09
C PHE A 68 4.25 -2.09 -5.92
N LYS A 69 5.59 -2.09 -5.89
CA LYS A 69 6.48 -1.16 -6.61
C LYS A 69 7.74 -1.90 -7.05
N GLU A 70 8.17 -1.72 -8.30
CA GLU A 70 9.42 -2.31 -8.79
C GLU A 70 10.64 -1.72 -8.07
N SER A 71 11.56 -2.57 -7.63
CA SER A 71 12.88 -2.16 -7.14
C SER A 71 13.78 -1.83 -8.33
N GLU A 72 14.27 -0.60 -8.41
CA GLU A 72 15.35 -0.23 -9.35
C GLU A 72 16.74 -0.72 -8.90
N THR A 73 16.86 -1.29 -7.69
CA THR A 73 18.10 -1.74 -7.06
C THR A 73 18.00 -3.21 -6.63
N ALA A 74 18.01 -4.13 -7.59
CA ALA A 74 17.79 -5.55 -7.34
C ALA A 74 19.04 -6.34 -6.82
N ALA A 75 20.19 -5.70 -6.54
CA ALA A 75 21.46 -6.44 -6.44
C ALA A 75 22.28 -6.32 -5.14
N ASP A 76 21.98 -5.41 -4.19
CA ASP A 76 22.87 -5.17 -3.03
C ASP A 76 22.19 -5.34 -1.64
N ASP A 77 20.89 -5.63 -1.59
CA ASP A 77 20.07 -5.30 -0.41
C ASP A 77 19.81 -6.44 0.61
N SER A 78 20.43 -7.62 0.51
CA SER A 78 20.06 -8.76 1.36
C SER A 78 20.13 -8.50 2.88
N LEU A 79 21.12 -7.71 3.34
CA LEU A 79 21.36 -7.45 4.77
C LEU A 79 20.66 -6.19 5.29
N GLU A 80 20.62 -5.10 4.49
CA GLU A 80 19.86 -3.89 4.84
C GLU A 80 18.34 -4.13 4.79
N ASN A 81 17.88 -4.94 3.84
CA ASN A 81 16.46 -5.27 3.69
C ASN A 81 15.95 -6.18 4.82
N MET A 82 16.80 -7.06 5.38
CA MET A 82 16.50 -7.75 6.64
C MET A 82 16.33 -6.76 7.80
N GLY A 83 17.25 -5.80 7.96
CA GLY A 83 17.17 -4.78 8.99
C GLY A 83 15.89 -3.94 8.90
N ALA A 84 15.52 -3.55 7.67
CA ALA A 84 14.29 -2.81 7.40
C ALA A 84 13.04 -3.64 7.73
N GLN A 85 13.00 -4.93 7.36
CA GLN A 85 11.89 -5.83 7.73
C GLN A 85 11.71 -5.93 9.25
N PHE A 86 12.80 -6.14 10.00
CA PHE A 86 12.72 -6.23 11.46
C PHE A 86 12.22 -4.93 12.10
N ALA A 87 12.57 -3.78 11.55
CA ALA A 87 12.09 -2.49 12.03
C ALA A 87 10.59 -2.28 11.75
N MET A 88 10.07 -2.85 10.65
CA MET A 88 8.65 -2.75 10.28
C MET A 88 7.78 -3.79 10.99
N LEU A 89 8.32 -4.94 11.34
CA LEU A 89 7.59 -6.08 11.91
C LEU A 89 6.64 -5.72 13.07
N PRO A 90 7.05 -4.90 14.07
CA PRO A 90 6.16 -4.53 15.16
C PRO A 90 4.95 -3.72 14.68
N VAL A 91 5.13 -2.86 13.68
CA VAL A 91 4.06 -2.06 13.09
C VAL A 91 3.13 -2.93 12.26
N LEU A 92 3.67 -3.87 11.48
CA LEU A 92 2.89 -4.83 10.69
C LEU A 92 2.02 -5.70 11.62
N MET A 93 2.60 -6.28 12.66
CA MET A 93 1.87 -7.10 13.63
C MET A 93 0.83 -6.29 14.42
N ALA A 94 1.20 -5.11 14.93
CA ALA A 94 0.27 -4.26 15.65
C ALA A 94 -0.91 -3.81 14.77
N SER A 95 -0.66 -3.56 13.48
CA SER A 95 -1.70 -3.21 12.50
C SER A 95 -2.64 -4.37 12.24
N ALA A 96 -2.13 -5.60 12.10
CA ALA A 96 -2.94 -6.80 11.90
C ALA A 96 -3.86 -7.04 13.10
N VAL A 97 -3.31 -7.03 14.33
CA VAL A 97 -4.09 -7.19 15.56
C VAL A 97 -5.17 -6.10 15.68
N LYS A 98 -4.80 -4.84 15.39
CA LYS A 98 -5.73 -3.71 15.47
C LYS A 98 -6.88 -3.81 14.48
N CYS A 99 -6.64 -4.39 13.32
CA CYS A 99 -7.62 -4.50 12.24
C CYS A 99 -8.29 -5.88 12.18
N GLY A 100 -8.04 -6.76 13.16
CA GLY A 100 -8.69 -8.07 13.24
C GLY A 100 -8.21 -9.07 12.19
N ILE A 101 -7.04 -8.84 11.60
CA ILE A 101 -6.44 -9.76 10.62
C ILE A 101 -5.83 -10.96 11.36
N PRO A 102 -6.15 -12.20 10.95
CA PRO A 102 -5.56 -13.39 11.55
C PRO A 102 -4.04 -13.42 11.29
N LEU A 103 -3.27 -13.70 12.34
CA LEU A 103 -1.80 -13.81 12.32
C LEU A 103 -1.32 -15.27 12.18
N GLU A 104 -2.12 -16.12 11.52
CA GLU A 104 -1.86 -17.56 11.39
C GLU A 104 -0.72 -17.88 10.41
#